data_AF-A0A7V6YVX7-F1
#
_entry.id   AF-A0A7V6YVX7-F1
#
_cell.length_a   1.000
_cell.length_b   1.000
_cell.length_c   1.000
_cell.angle_alpha   90.00
_cell.angle_beta   90.00
_cell.angle_gamma   90.00
#
_symmetry.space_group_name_H-M   'P 1'
#
loop_
_entity.id
_entity.type
_entity.pdbx_description
1 polymer ?
#
loop_
_entity_poly.entity_id
_entity_poly.type
_entity_poly.pdbx_seq_one_letter_code
_entity_poly.pdbx_strand_id
1 'polypeptide(L)'
;MSKSCYNFIFFLNFNYILLDVNRYKHKELLEISNLISAIFYLDQDIDEQHELIDRLNSLAHILSNLTDEEYNLFKAWMKRIFKRRLPKEQHATFEDIIDKTKREEAEIMLSNLEENLKKFEAQAIEKGIEKGIEKGIEKGQKDGEFKKAIEIAKKMLQKGMDTEEIMELTGLSYDDIMRYSIH
;
A
#
# COMPACT_ATOMS: atom_id res chain seq x y z
N MET A 1 -27.41 20.26 -61.31
CA MET A 1 -26.55 19.41 -60.44
C MET A 1 -26.98 19.61 -59.00
N SER A 2 -27.57 18.60 -58.38
CA SER A 2 -27.70 18.50 -56.92
C SER A 2 -28.13 17.07 -56.60
N LYS A 3 -27.17 16.21 -56.25
CA LYS A 3 -27.44 14.91 -55.63
C LYS A 3 -27.07 15.05 -54.17
N SER A 4 -28.08 14.91 -53.32
CA SER A 4 -28.01 14.98 -51.86
C SER A 4 -27.09 13.89 -51.31
N CYS A 5 -26.17 14.28 -50.42
CA CYS A 5 -25.36 13.36 -49.62
C CYS A 5 -26.23 12.70 -48.55
N TYR A 6 -26.15 11.38 -48.41
CA TYR A 6 -26.72 10.66 -47.26
C TYR A 6 -25.69 10.63 -46.13
N ASN A 7 -26.02 11.23 -44.99
CA ASN A 7 -25.28 11.05 -43.74
C ASN A 7 -25.79 9.79 -43.04
N PHE A 8 -24.97 8.74 -42.97
CA PHE A 8 -25.21 7.63 -42.05
C PHE A 8 -24.64 8.01 -40.69
N ILE A 9 -25.52 8.31 -39.73
CA ILE A 9 -25.16 8.48 -38.32
C ILE A 9 -25.30 7.12 -37.64
N PHE A 10 -24.18 6.49 -37.28
CA PHE A 10 -24.19 5.31 -36.42
C PHE A 10 -24.39 5.76 -34.97
N PHE A 11 -25.55 5.47 -34.39
CA PHE A 11 -25.76 5.58 -32.95
C PHE A 11 -25.23 4.33 -32.26
N LEU A 12 -24.20 4.48 -31.42
CA LEU A 12 -23.79 3.43 -30.49
C LEU A 12 -24.86 3.28 -29.41
N ASN A 13 -25.65 2.21 -29.49
CA ASN A 13 -26.55 1.81 -28.41
C ASN A 13 -25.79 0.97 -27.39
N PHE A 14 -25.54 1.54 -26.22
CA PHE A 14 -25.04 0.80 -25.06
C PHE A 14 -26.18 0.57 -24.06
N ASN A 15 -26.23 -0.64 -23.51
CA ASN A 15 -27.07 -0.95 -22.35
C ASN A 15 -26.21 -0.88 -21.09
N TYR A 16 -26.64 -0.08 -20.12
CA TYR A 16 -25.96 0.04 -18.83
C TYR A 16 -26.71 -0.80 -17.79
N ILE A 17 -25.98 -1.64 -17.06
CA ILE A 17 -26.48 -2.30 -15.86
C ILE A 17 -25.86 -1.56 -14.66
N LEU A 18 -26.70 -0.96 -13.82
CA LEU A 18 -26.26 -0.33 -12.58
C LEU A 18 -26.23 -1.41 -11.48
N LEU A 19 -25.04 -1.73 -10.99
CA LEU A 19 -24.84 -2.72 -9.93
C LEU A 19 -24.39 -2.02 -8.63
N ASP A 20 -25.21 -2.12 -7.58
CA ASP A 20 -24.84 -1.68 -6.22
C ASP A 20 -24.09 -2.81 -5.49
N VAL A 21 -22.76 -2.76 -5.61
CA VAL A 21 -21.81 -3.83 -5.21
C VAL A 21 -21.82 -4.11 -3.70
N ASN A 22 -22.21 -3.13 -2.88
CA ASN A 22 -22.24 -3.26 -1.42
C ASN A 22 -23.53 -3.92 -0.91
N ARG A 23 -24.55 -4.09 -1.77
CA ARG A 23 -25.84 -4.69 -1.40
C ARG A 23 -25.97 -6.16 -1.77
N TYR A 24 -25.14 -6.67 -2.67
CA TYR A 24 -25.21 -8.08 -3.09
C TYR A 24 -24.46 -8.99 -2.12
N LYS A 25 -25.05 -10.13 -1.80
CA LYS A 25 -24.37 -11.18 -1.03
C LYS A 25 -23.40 -11.92 -1.95
N HIS A 26 -22.28 -12.42 -1.41
CA HIS A 26 -21.21 -13.09 -2.17
C HIS A 26 -21.71 -14.13 -3.19
N LYS A 27 -22.75 -14.90 -2.85
CA LYS A 27 -23.31 -15.94 -3.72
C LYS A 27 -24.04 -15.39 -4.96
N GLU A 28 -24.67 -14.22 -4.86
CA GLU A 28 -25.45 -13.60 -5.95
C GLU A 28 -24.54 -12.90 -6.97
N LEU A 29 -23.41 -12.35 -6.52
CA LEU A 29 -22.37 -11.79 -7.41
C LEU A 29 -21.78 -12.88 -8.31
N LEU A 30 -21.56 -14.09 -7.80
CA LEU A 30 -21.02 -15.23 -8.55
C LEU A 30 -21.95 -15.71 -9.68
N GLU A 31 -23.25 -15.41 -9.59
CA GLU A 31 -24.25 -15.84 -10.58
C GLU A 31 -24.43 -14.83 -11.74
N ILE A 32 -23.98 -13.58 -11.58
CA ILE A 32 -24.17 -12.49 -12.56
C ILE A 32 -22.85 -12.16 -13.27
N SER A 33 -22.54 -12.88 -14.35
CA SER A 33 -21.52 -12.55 -15.36
C SER A 33 -20.05 -12.55 -14.88
N ASN A 34 -19.44 -13.74 -15.00
CA ASN A 34 -18.09 -14.20 -14.64
C ASN A 34 -17.00 -13.13 -14.39
N LEU A 35 -16.66 -12.27 -15.37
CA LEU A 35 -15.56 -11.28 -15.24
C LEU A 35 -15.91 -10.13 -14.29
N ILE A 36 -17.14 -9.61 -14.38
CA ILE A 36 -17.60 -8.47 -13.59
C ILE A 36 -17.73 -8.89 -12.12
N SER A 37 -18.22 -10.12 -11.87
CA SER A 37 -18.22 -10.75 -10.56
C SER A 37 -16.82 -10.83 -9.95
N ALA A 38 -15.84 -11.32 -10.71
CA ALA A 38 -14.46 -11.47 -10.22
C ALA A 38 -13.81 -10.11 -9.90
N ILE A 39 -14.04 -9.11 -10.75
CA ILE A 39 -13.56 -7.73 -10.53
C ILE A 39 -14.17 -7.14 -9.26
N PHE A 40 -15.49 -7.20 -9.11
CA PHE A 40 -16.17 -6.64 -7.95
C PHE A 40 -15.82 -7.36 -6.65
N TYR A 41 -15.69 -8.69 -6.70
CA TYR A 41 -15.29 -9.48 -5.54
C TYR A 41 -13.90 -9.11 -5.01
N LEU A 42 -12.99 -8.68 -5.88
CA LEU A 42 -11.66 -8.20 -5.50
C LEU A 42 -11.59 -6.70 -5.16
N ASP A 43 -12.50 -5.88 -5.70
CA ASP A 43 -12.47 -4.42 -5.52
C ASP A 43 -13.23 -3.92 -4.27
N GLN A 44 -13.96 -4.80 -3.58
CA GLN A 44 -14.59 -4.51 -2.29
C GLN A 44 -13.54 -4.15 -1.20
N ASP A 45 -13.93 -3.28 -0.26
CA ASP A 45 -13.10 -2.97 0.90
C ASP A 45 -12.88 -4.24 1.74
N ILE A 46 -11.62 -4.47 2.11
CA ILE A 46 -11.16 -5.65 2.84
C ILE A 46 -10.81 -5.19 4.24
N ASP A 47 -11.62 -5.60 5.22
CA ASP A 47 -11.40 -5.24 6.63
C ASP A 47 -10.34 -6.12 7.31
N GLU A 48 -10.04 -7.32 6.78
CA GLU A 48 -9.03 -8.24 7.35
C GLU A 48 -8.07 -8.83 6.30
N GLN A 49 -6.76 -8.88 6.63
CA GLN A 49 -5.68 -9.26 5.71
C GLN A 49 -5.79 -10.67 5.10
N HIS A 50 -6.34 -11.64 5.83
CA HIS A 50 -6.49 -13.03 5.36
C HIS A 50 -7.58 -13.17 4.30
N GLU A 51 -8.49 -12.20 4.23
CA GLU A 51 -9.65 -12.24 3.34
C GLU A 51 -9.25 -12.06 1.87
N LEU A 52 -8.20 -11.27 1.57
CA LEU A 52 -7.73 -11.09 0.18
C LEU A 52 -7.22 -12.40 -0.43
N ILE A 53 -6.50 -13.20 0.36
CA ILE A 53 -5.90 -14.45 -0.09
C ILE A 53 -6.98 -15.51 -0.31
N ASP A 54 -7.91 -15.64 0.64
CA ASP A 54 -9.05 -16.54 0.51
C ASP A 54 -9.93 -16.15 -0.68
N ARG A 55 -10.10 -14.84 -0.91
CA ARG A 55 -10.77 -14.30 -2.10
C ARG A 55 -10.02 -14.71 -3.37
N LEU A 56 -8.70 -14.48 -3.47
CA LEU A 56 -7.91 -14.92 -4.62
C LEU A 56 -8.06 -16.43 -4.88
N ASN A 57 -7.99 -17.27 -3.85
CA ASN A 57 -8.14 -18.72 -3.97
C ASN A 57 -9.54 -19.13 -4.47
N SER A 58 -10.59 -18.46 -4.01
CA SER A 58 -11.97 -18.72 -4.50
C SER A 58 -12.20 -18.33 -5.96
N LEU A 59 -11.35 -17.47 -6.55
CA LEU A 59 -11.46 -17.06 -7.95
C LEU A 59 -10.90 -18.08 -8.92
N ALA A 60 -10.06 -19.02 -8.48
CA ALA A 60 -9.45 -20.02 -9.34
C ALA A 60 -10.45 -20.72 -10.26
N HIS A 61 -11.58 -21.17 -9.70
CA HIS A 61 -12.64 -21.82 -10.43
C HIS A 61 -13.42 -20.88 -11.37
N ILE A 62 -13.50 -19.59 -11.05
CA ILE A 62 -14.19 -18.59 -11.88
C ILE A 62 -13.32 -18.22 -13.07
N LEU A 63 -12.03 -17.99 -12.83
CA LEU A 63 -11.06 -17.62 -13.85
C LEU A 63 -10.86 -18.74 -14.90
N SER A 64 -10.90 -20.01 -14.48
CA SER A 64 -10.81 -21.15 -15.39
C SER A 64 -12.04 -21.32 -16.29
N ASN A 65 -13.18 -20.72 -15.91
CA ASN A 65 -14.43 -20.71 -16.69
C ASN A 65 -14.59 -19.48 -17.59
N LEU A 66 -13.64 -18.53 -17.57
CA LEU A 66 -13.66 -17.37 -18.48
C LEU A 66 -13.36 -17.78 -19.93
N THR A 67 -13.72 -16.93 -20.88
CA THR A 67 -13.14 -16.95 -22.23
C THR A 67 -11.74 -16.32 -22.23
N ASP A 68 -10.93 -16.58 -23.25
CA ASP A 68 -9.59 -15.97 -23.35
C ASP A 68 -9.64 -14.43 -23.42
N GLU A 69 -10.66 -13.87 -24.08
CA GLU A 69 -10.87 -12.42 -24.14
C GLU A 69 -11.15 -11.85 -22.74
N GLU A 70 -12.08 -12.46 -22.00
CA GLU A 70 -12.41 -12.06 -20.63
C GLU A 70 -11.21 -12.24 -19.68
N TYR A 71 -10.44 -13.32 -19.83
CA TYR A 71 -9.24 -13.53 -19.04
C TYR A 71 -8.17 -12.46 -19.31
N ASN A 72 -7.99 -12.06 -20.57
CA ASN A 72 -7.08 -10.96 -20.90
C ASN A 72 -7.56 -9.60 -20.36
N LEU A 73 -8.87 -9.35 -20.37
CA LEU A 73 -9.46 -8.17 -19.72
C LEU A 73 -9.24 -8.20 -18.20
N PHE A 74 -9.40 -9.37 -17.55
CA PHE A 74 -9.09 -9.56 -16.13
C PHE A 74 -7.63 -9.24 -15.83
N LYS A 75 -6.69 -9.81 -16.59
CA LYS A 75 -5.25 -9.53 -16.46
C LYS A 75 -4.95 -8.04 -16.58
N ALA A 76 -5.51 -7.38 -17.59
CA ALA A 76 -5.30 -5.95 -17.81
C ALA A 76 -5.83 -5.09 -16.65
N TRP A 77 -7.02 -5.43 -16.14
CA TRP A 77 -7.59 -4.79 -14.96
C TRP A 77 -6.72 -5.01 -13.72
N MET A 78 -6.32 -6.26 -13.46
CA MET A 78 -5.54 -6.63 -12.28
C MET A 78 -4.17 -5.94 -12.25
N LYS A 79 -3.50 -5.81 -13.41
CA LYS A 79 -2.27 -5.01 -13.54
C LYS A 79 -2.47 -3.54 -13.14
N ARG A 80 -3.62 -2.94 -13.50
CA ARG A 80 -3.94 -1.55 -13.10
C ARG A 80 -4.14 -1.43 -11.59
N ILE A 81 -4.82 -2.40 -10.99
CA ILE A 81 -5.03 -2.43 -9.53
C ILE A 81 -3.70 -2.53 -8.80
N PHE A 82 -2.83 -3.48 -9.16
CA PHE A 82 -1.54 -3.65 -8.52
C PHE A 82 -0.63 -2.44 -8.72
N LYS A 83 -0.62 -1.82 -9.91
CA LYS A 83 0.14 -0.58 -10.14
C LYS A 83 -0.31 0.58 -9.25
N ARG A 84 -1.58 0.63 -8.86
CA ARG A 84 -2.14 1.65 -7.96
C ARG A 84 -1.87 1.35 -6.48
N ARG A 85 -1.93 0.08 -6.07
CA ARG A 85 -1.86 -0.33 -4.66
C ARG A 85 -0.45 -0.69 -4.20
N LEU A 86 0.43 -1.11 -5.10
CA LEU A 86 1.79 -1.54 -4.76
C LEU A 86 2.83 -0.45 -5.08
N PRO A 87 3.95 -0.42 -4.33
CA PRO A 87 5.11 0.40 -4.67
C PRO A 87 5.67 0.07 -6.05
N LYS A 88 6.29 1.05 -6.70
CA LYS A 88 6.83 0.92 -8.07
C LYS A 88 7.84 -0.22 -8.19
N GLU A 89 8.60 -0.52 -7.14
CA GLU A 89 9.59 -1.60 -7.15
C GLU A 89 8.95 -2.97 -7.35
N GLN A 90 7.67 -3.13 -6.97
CA GLN A 90 6.94 -4.39 -7.11
C GLN A 90 6.22 -4.54 -8.44
N HIS A 91 6.07 -3.46 -9.23
CA HIS A 91 5.24 -3.46 -10.44
C HIS A 91 5.68 -4.52 -11.46
N ALA A 92 6.99 -4.65 -11.68
CA ALA A 92 7.54 -5.60 -12.65
C ALA A 92 7.28 -7.05 -12.25
N THR A 93 7.48 -7.40 -10.97
CA THR A 93 7.25 -8.76 -10.46
C THR A 93 5.80 -9.19 -10.65
N PHE A 94 4.85 -8.33 -10.26
CA PHE A 94 3.44 -8.65 -10.39
C PHE A 94 2.97 -8.66 -11.86
N GLU A 95 3.47 -7.74 -12.69
CA GLU A 95 3.17 -7.74 -14.13
C GLU A 95 3.67 -9.03 -14.81
N ASP A 96 4.86 -9.50 -14.44
CA ASP A 96 5.45 -10.74 -14.97
C ASP A 96 4.64 -11.99 -14.62
N ILE A 97 4.20 -12.12 -13.36
CA ILE A 97 3.34 -13.23 -12.90
C ILE A 97 2.03 -13.28 -13.71
N ILE A 98 1.46 -12.11 -13.98
CA ILE A 98 0.18 -11.99 -14.67
C ILE A 98 0.33 -12.27 -16.16
N ASP A 99 1.37 -11.74 -16.81
CA ASP A 99 1.52 -11.83 -18.26
C ASP A 99 1.98 -13.22 -18.73
N LYS A 100 2.71 -13.95 -17.88
CA LYS A 100 3.24 -15.30 -18.21
C LYS A 100 2.23 -16.43 -18.11
N THR A 101 1.08 -16.19 -17.48
CA THR A 101 0.11 -17.25 -17.20
C THR A 101 -1.02 -17.28 -18.22
N LYS A 102 -1.32 -18.48 -18.69
CA LYS A 102 -2.49 -18.76 -19.52
C LYS A 102 -3.72 -18.95 -18.64
N ARG A 103 -4.89 -18.94 -19.27
CA ARG A 103 -6.18 -19.09 -18.59
C ARG A 103 -6.27 -20.41 -17.82
N GLU A 104 -5.77 -21.49 -18.42
CA GLU A 104 -5.72 -22.83 -17.82
C GLU A 104 -4.79 -22.88 -16.59
N GLU A 105 -3.90 -21.89 -16.45
CA GLU A 105 -2.91 -21.76 -15.38
C GLU A 105 -3.34 -20.69 -14.35
N ALA A 106 -4.62 -20.31 -14.32
CA ALA A 106 -5.12 -19.28 -13.41
C ALA A 106 -4.83 -19.61 -11.92
N GLU A 107 -4.91 -20.89 -11.53
CA GLU A 107 -4.52 -21.34 -10.19
C GLU A 107 -3.05 -21.05 -9.87
N ILE A 108 -2.17 -21.27 -10.84
CA ILE A 108 -0.72 -21.00 -10.71
C ILE A 108 -0.48 -19.51 -10.61
N MET A 109 -1.18 -18.70 -11.41
CA MET A 109 -1.13 -17.24 -11.32
C MET A 109 -1.51 -16.78 -9.90
N LEU A 110 -2.65 -17.25 -9.39
CA LEU A 110 -3.17 -16.85 -8.08
C LEU A 110 -2.22 -17.27 -6.94
N SER A 111 -1.68 -18.50 -7.00
CA SER A 111 -0.71 -19.00 -6.02
C SER A 111 0.56 -18.15 -6.00
N ASN A 112 1.08 -17.79 -7.17
CA ASN A 112 2.26 -16.94 -7.27
C ASN A 112 1.99 -15.51 -6.76
N LEU A 113 0.80 -14.97 -7.04
CA LEU A 113 0.38 -13.67 -6.52
C LEU A 113 0.28 -13.70 -4.99
N GLU A 114 -0.35 -14.73 -4.42
CA GLU A 114 -0.45 -14.94 -2.97
C GLU A 114 0.94 -14.98 -2.32
N GLU A 115 1.85 -15.80 -2.83
CA GLU A 115 3.20 -15.94 -2.27
C GLU A 115 3.96 -14.60 -2.30
N ASN A 116 3.88 -13.87 -3.41
CA ASN A 116 4.55 -12.58 -3.55
C ASN A 116 3.93 -11.50 -2.68
N LEU A 117 2.61 -11.50 -2.48
CA LEU A 117 1.95 -10.59 -1.53
C LEU A 117 2.40 -10.86 -0.10
N LYS A 118 2.42 -12.12 0.34
CA LYS A 118 2.92 -12.50 1.67
C LYS A 118 4.38 -12.08 1.88
N LYS A 119 5.24 -12.33 0.89
CA LYS A 119 6.66 -11.90 0.93
C LYS A 119 6.79 -10.39 1.02
N PHE A 120 6.04 -9.65 0.20
CA PHE A 120 6.05 -8.20 0.21
C PHE A 120 5.60 -7.63 1.56
N GLU A 121 4.54 -8.19 2.14
CA GLU A 121 4.04 -7.79 3.45
C GLU A 121 5.07 -8.03 4.55
N ALA A 122 5.66 -9.23 4.61
CA ALA A 122 6.71 -9.55 5.58
C ALA A 122 7.88 -8.56 5.50
N GLN A 123 8.35 -8.25 4.28
CA GLN A 123 9.41 -7.26 4.06
C GLN A 123 9.00 -5.84 4.46
N ALA A 124 7.74 -5.46 4.22
CA ALA A 124 7.23 -4.15 4.59
C ALA A 124 7.17 -3.98 6.12
N ILE A 125 6.73 -5.02 6.84
CA ILE A 125 6.71 -5.07 8.30
C ILE A 125 8.13 -4.99 8.85
N GLU A 126 9.05 -5.81 8.34
CA GLU A 126 10.46 -5.82 8.76
C GLU A 126 11.10 -4.44 8.60
N LYS A 127 10.98 -3.82 7.41
CA LYS A 127 11.46 -2.46 7.15
C LYS A 127 10.81 -1.42 8.06
N GLY A 128 9.54 -1.60 8.40
CA GLY A 128 8.82 -0.73 9.31
C GLY A 128 9.39 -0.79 10.73
N ILE A 129 9.65 -2.01 11.22
CA ILE A 129 10.25 -2.26 12.54
C ILE A 129 11.67 -1.70 12.59
N GLU A 130 12.50 -2.01 11.59
CA GLU A 130 13.89 -1.54 11.52
C GLU A 130 13.97 -0.01 11.57
N LYS A 131 13.20 0.68 10.72
CA LYS A 131 13.11 2.16 10.74
C LYS A 131 12.58 2.71 12.06
N GLY A 132 11.66 1.99 12.70
CA GLY A 132 11.13 2.35 14.01
C GLY A 132 12.19 2.28 15.10
N ILE A 133 12.97 1.19 15.12
CA ILE A 133 14.07 0.98 16.06
C ILE A 133 15.17 2.02 15.84
N GLU A 134 15.60 2.24 14.59
CA GLU A 134 16.64 3.21 14.24
C GLU A 134 16.26 4.62 14.74
N LYS A 135 15.06 5.10 14.40
CA LYS A 135 14.55 6.39 14.88
C LYS A 135 14.44 6.45 16.40
N GLY A 136 14.06 5.35 17.03
CA GLY A 136 13.97 5.24 18.49
C GLY A 136 15.33 5.38 19.16
N ILE A 137 16.36 4.69 18.65
CA ILE A 137 17.73 4.76 19.14
C ILE A 137 18.30 6.16 18.93
N GLU A 138 18.17 6.74 17.74
CA GLU A 138 18.68 8.08 17.44
C GLU A 138 18.07 9.13 18.36
N LYS A 139 16.73 9.10 18.54
CA LYS A 139 16.04 10.00 19.45
C LYS A 139 16.48 9.77 20.90
N GLY A 140 16.59 8.51 21.33
CA GLY A 140 17.03 8.16 22.68
C GLY A 140 18.45 8.63 22.99
N GLN A 141 19.37 8.53 22.03
CA GLN A 141 20.73 9.03 22.15
C GLN A 141 20.76 10.55 22.28
N LYS A 142 20.08 11.28 21.38
CA LYS A 142 19.98 12.75 21.44
C LYS A 142 19.36 13.24 22.75
N ASP A 143 18.25 12.63 23.17
CA ASP A 143 17.59 12.99 24.43
C ASP A 143 18.48 12.68 25.64
N GLY A 144 19.25 11.58 25.59
CA GLY A 144 20.19 11.19 26.63
C GLY A 144 21.40 12.13 26.73
N GLU A 145 22.00 12.47 25.59
CA GLU A 145 23.10 13.44 25.50
C GLU A 145 22.66 14.81 26.02
N PHE A 146 21.49 15.28 25.60
CA PHE A 146 20.92 16.55 26.07
C PHE A 146 20.67 16.54 27.58
N LYS A 147 20.03 15.49 28.13
CA LYS A 147 19.81 15.37 29.58
C LYS A 147 21.13 15.37 30.35
N LYS A 148 22.14 14.65 29.86
CA LYS A 148 23.46 14.61 30.48
C LYS A 148 24.14 15.98 30.43
N ALA A 149 24.04 16.70 29.33
CA ALA A 149 24.55 18.06 29.21
C ALA A 149 23.89 19.00 30.26
N ILE A 150 22.57 18.91 30.43
CA ILE A 150 21.83 19.67 31.45
C ILE A 150 22.31 19.32 32.87
N GLU A 151 22.51 18.04 33.20
CA GLU A 151 23.02 17.62 34.51
C GLU A 151 24.42 18.15 34.79
N ILE A 152 25.29 18.18 33.78
CA ILE A 152 26.64 18.74 33.88
C ILE A 152 26.58 20.25 34.08
N ALA A 153 25.78 20.97 33.29
CA ALA A 153 25.59 22.42 33.41
C ALA A 153 25.09 22.83 34.80
N LYS A 154 24.13 22.08 35.37
CA LYS A 154 23.65 22.30 36.75
C LYS A 154 24.78 22.21 37.78
N LYS A 155 25.65 21.21 37.66
CA LYS A 155 26.81 21.04 38.56
C LYS A 155 27.86 22.14 38.37
N MET A 156 28.04 22.64 37.15
CA MET A 156 28.93 23.77 36.85
C MET A 156 28.41 25.08 37.45
N LEU A 157 27.11 25.37 37.30
CA LEU A 157 26.45 26.52 37.94
C LEU A 157 26.59 26.48 39.46
N GLN A 158 26.37 25.32 40.09
CA GLN A 158 26.55 25.14 41.54
C GLN A 158 27.99 25.41 42.01
N LYS A 159 28.97 25.24 41.12
CA LYS A 159 30.38 25.56 41.39
C LYS A 159 30.74 27.02 41.10
N GLY A 160 29.78 27.84 40.67
CA GLY A 160 29.99 29.26 40.39
C GLY A 160 30.64 29.55 39.04
N MET A 161 30.63 28.60 38.10
CA MET A 161 31.10 28.82 36.73
C MET A 161 30.14 29.77 36.00
N ASP A 162 30.67 30.67 35.16
CA ASP A 162 29.85 31.62 34.43
C ASP A 162 29.08 30.95 33.28
N THR A 163 28.02 31.62 32.83
CA THR A 163 27.11 31.03 31.85
C THR A 163 27.72 30.92 30.46
N GLU A 164 28.64 31.83 30.07
CA GLU A 164 29.29 31.78 28.76
C GLU A 164 30.24 30.57 28.69
N GLU A 165 31.02 30.32 29.75
CA GLU A 165 31.91 29.16 29.85
C GLU A 165 31.12 27.83 29.86
N ILE A 166 29.96 27.79 30.53
CA ILE A 166 29.08 26.60 30.51
C ILE A 166 28.51 26.33 29.12
N MET A 167 28.07 27.37 28.39
CA MET A 167 27.58 27.21 27.02
C MET A 167 28.66 26.62 26.12
N GLU A 168 29.89 27.12 26.22
CA GLU A 168 31.03 26.60 25.44
C GLU A 168 31.34 25.14 25.76
N LEU A 169 31.34 24.76 27.05
CA LEU A 169 31.70 23.40 27.49
C LEU A 169 30.61 22.35 27.26
N THR A 170 29.34 22.75 27.27
CA THR A 170 28.20 21.81 27.20
C THR A 170 27.47 21.82 25.88
N GLY A 171 27.68 22.86 25.05
CA GLY A 171 26.95 23.06 23.79
C GLY A 171 25.47 23.42 23.98
N LEU A 172 25.04 23.70 25.21
CA LEU A 172 23.69 24.13 25.53
C LEU A 172 23.48 25.60 25.16
N SER A 173 22.25 25.95 24.79
CA SER A 173 21.88 27.35 24.62
C SER A 173 21.71 28.05 25.97
N TYR A 174 21.80 29.39 25.97
CA TYR A 174 21.47 30.19 27.15
C TYR A 174 20.07 29.86 27.69
N ASP A 175 19.09 29.71 26.79
CA ASP A 175 17.71 29.37 27.14
C ASP A 175 17.62 28.00 27.80
N ASP A 176 18.34 26.98 27.30
CA ASP A 176 18.39 25.66 27.92
C ASP A 176 18.98 25.74 29.33
N ILE A 177 20.09 26.46 29.51
CA ILE A 177 20.72 26.63 30.82
C ILE A 177 19.77 27.34 31.79
N MET A 178 19.17 28.46 31.38
CA MET A 178 18.28 29.25 32.25
C MET A 178 16.96 28.54 32.57
N ARG A 179 16.42 27.79 31.61
CA ARG A 179 15.18 27.03 31.81
C ARG A 179 15.35 25.92 32.84
N TYR A 180 16.55 25.35 32.96
CA TYR A 180 16.84 24.26 33.87
C TYR A 180 17.72 24.65 35.07
N SER A 181 18.11 25.91 35.22
CA SER A 181 18.89 26.41 36.37
C SER A 181 18.04 26.74 37.61
N ILE A 182 16.72 26.90 37.45
CA ILE A 182 15.81 27.31 38.53
C ILE A 182 15.18 26.06 39.15
N HIS A 183 15.79 25.49 40.20
CA HIS A 183 15.15 24.71 41.28
C HIS A 183 16.01 24.80 42.54
#